data_AF-A0A2V6KL12-F1
#
_entry.id   AF-A0A2V6KL12-F1
#
_cell.length_a   1.000
_cell.length_b   1.000
_cell.length_c   1.000
_cell.angle_alpha   90.00
_cell.angle_beta   90.00
_cell.angle_gamma   90.00
#
_symmetry.space_group_name_H-M   'P 1'
#
loop_
_entity.id
_entity.type
_entity.pdbx_description
1 polymer ?
#
loop_
_entity_poly.entity_id
_entity_poly.type
_entity_poly.pdbx_seq_one_letter_code
_entity_poly.pdbx_strand_id
1 'polypeptide(L)'
;NTATGSQALYSNITGNHNTANGYSALYSNTASNNTAAGSEALFFNTTGNSNTANGAFALIFNKTGSNNTATGSQALQSNTGSNNTATGSLALVHNTTGSGNTAMGLRALLNSTGSNNIGLGFNAGINLTTGSGNVCIGSSVSGVAGESNTTRIRNVYSSVASAQVVYVNSDDKIGTLASSRRFKDEIKPMNKASQTILALKPVTFRYKPEFDPGRTPMFGLVAEEVEKVNPDLVTRNDKGEVESVRYDAVNAMLLNEFLKEHRQVQEQQKQIENLTALVKEQAAKIQKVSDKVEMSRPAPQMVDNDQ
;
A
#
# COMPACT_ATOMS: atom_id res chain seq x y z
N ASN A 1 -7.26 -11.96 48.23
CA ASN A 1 -8.33 -11.76 47.23
C ASN A 1 -9.32 -10.74 47.77
N THR A 2 -9.89 -9.91 46.90
CA THR A 2 -10.96 -8.96 47.24
C THR A 2 -12.24 -9.43 46.54
N ALA A 3 -13.35 -9.58 47.28
CA ALA A 3 -14.63 -10.05 46.75
C ALA A 3 -15.76 -9.11 47.18
N THR A 4 -16.55 -8.61 46.24
CA THR A 4 -17.72 -7.76 46.51
C THR A 4 -18.84 -8.15 45.56
N GLY A 5 -20.00 -8.53 46.10
CA GLY A 5 -21.13 -9.06 45.33
C GLY A 5 -21.48 -10.50 45.73
N SER A 6 -22.75 -10.87 45.54
CA SER A 6 -23.20 -12.24 45.84
C SER A 6 -22.45 -13.24 44.96
N GLN A 7 -21.96 -14.33 45.58
CA GLN A 7 -21.22 -15.41 44.94
C GLN A 7 -19.89 -15.00 44.25
N ALA A 8 -19.37 -13.79 44.49
CA ALA A 8 -18.04 -13.41 44.02
C ALA A 8 -16.96 -14.33 44.65
N LEU A 9 -16.07 -14.90 43.83
CA LEU A 9 -15.02 -15.85 44.25
C LEU A 9 -15.49 -17.11 45.01
N TYR A 10 -16.77 -17.49 44.89
CA TYR A 10 -17.38 -18.55 45.70
C TYR A 10 -16.67 -19.92 45.61
N SER A 11 -16.23 -20.33 44.43
CA SER A 11 -15.50 -21.59 44.18
C SER A 11 -14.05 -21.33 43.77
N ASN A 12 -13.41 -20.33 44.37
CA ASN A 12 -11.98 -20.10 44.18
C ASN A 12 -11.12 -21.07 45.02
N ILE A 13 -10.50 -22.06 44.39
CA ILE A 13 -9.77 -23.13 45.10
C ILE A 13 -8.32 -22.72 45.43
N THR A 14 -7.53 -22.34 44.42
CA THR A 14 -6.08 -22.11 44.54
C THR A 14 -5.61 -20.70 44.12
N GLY A 15 -6.52 -19.89 43.58
CA GLY A 15 -6.20 -18.59 43.01
C GLY A 15 -5.87 -17.52 44.06
N ASN A 16 -4.77 -16.79 43.85
CA ASN A 16 -4.32 -15.68 44.71
C ASN A 16 -4.33 -14.34 43.96
N HIS A 17 -4.32 -13.23 44.69
CA HIS A 17 -4.27 -11.86 44.14
C HIS A 17 -5.41 -11.53 43.15
N ASN A 18 -6.59 -12.09 43.37
CA ASN A 18 -7.77 -11.83 42.55
C ASN A 18 -8.63 -10.72 43.15
N THR A 19 -9.21 -9.88 42.28
CA THR A 19 -10.21 -8.86 42.62
C THR A 19 -11.50 -9.15 41.87
N ALA A 20 -12.59 -9.43 42.59
CA ALA A 20 -13.91 -9.72 42.04
C ALA A 20 -14.94 -8.72 42.57
N ASN A 21 -15.57 -7.96 41.68
CA ASN A 21 -16.61 -7.01 41.99
C ASN A 21 -17.82 -7.21 41.06
N GLY A 22 -18.86 -7.86 41.55
CA GLY A 22 -20.07 -8.17 40.78
C GLY A 22 -20.71 -9.49 41.21
N TYR A 23 -21.97 -9.70 40.81
CA TYR A 23 -22.65 -10.97 41.00
C TYR A 23 -21.88 -12.09 40.28
N SER A 24 -21.46 -13.11 41.02
CA SER A 24 -20.73 -14.28 40.53
C SER A 24 -19.47 -13.97 39.72
N ALA A 25 -18.84 -12.81 39.95
CA ALA A 25 -17.54 -12.49 39.37
C ALA A 25 -16.49 -13.48 39.88
N LEU A 26 -15.69 -14.07 38.97
CA LEU A 26 -14.68 -15.09 39.28
C LEU A 26 -15.24 -16.29 40.09
N TYR A 27 -16.50 -16.70 39.84
CA TYR A 27 -17.17 -17.75 40.60
C TYR A 27 -16.37 -19.06 40.66
N SER A 28 -15.96 -19.61 39.51
CA SER A 28 -15.19 -20.87 39.41
C SER A 28 -13.78 -20.55 38.90
N ASN A 29 -12.90 -20.15 39.82
CA ASN A 29 -11.55 -19.70 39.51
C ASN A 29 -10.45 -20.53 40.20
N THR A 30 -9.47 -21.03 39.45
CA THR A 30 -8.27 -21.68 40.04
C THR A 30 -6.96 -20.95 39.72
N ALA A 31 -7.03 -19.79 39.06
CA ALA A 31 -5.90 -18.99 38.62
C ALA A 31 -5.67 -17.71 39.46
N SER A 32 -4.53 -17.07 39.28
CA SER A 32 -4.10 -15.89 40.06
C SER A 32 -4.05 -14.60 39.22
N ASN A 33 -4.01 -13.47 39.92
CA ASN A 33 -3.83 -12.12 39.35
C ASN A 33 -4.95 -11.67 38.39
N ASN A 34 -6.19 -12.13 38.61
CA ASN A 34 -7.32 -11.75 37.78
C ASN A 34 -8.14 -10.60 38.40
N THR A 35 -8.55 -9.64 37.57
CA THR A 35 -9.46 -8.56 37.95
C THR A 35 -10.77 -8.72 37.18
N ALA A 36 -11.88 -8.91 37.89
CA ALA A 36 -13.21 -9.04 37.32
C ALA A 36 -14.15 -8.00 37.94
N ALA A 37 -14.70 -7.13 37.11
CA ALA A 37 -15.69 -6.13 37.46
C ALA A 37 -16.90 -6.25 36.54
N GLY A 38 -18.04 -6.70 37.06
CA GLY A 38 -19.25 -6.96 36.29
C GLY A 38 -19.91 -8.29 36.66
N SER A 39 -21.21 -8.41 36.33
CA SER A 39 -21.96 -9.65 36.54
C SER A 39 -21.33 -10.78 35.70
N GLU A 40 -20.98 -11.88 36.36
CA GLU A 40 -20.39 -13.09 35.76
C GLU A 40 -19.12 -12.84 34.93
N ALA A 41 -18.41 -11.74 35.21
CA ALA A 41 -17.10 -11.50 34.62
C ALA A 41 -16.12 -12.60 35.08
N LEU A 42 -15.42 -13.23 34.13
CA LEU A 42 -14.51 -14.37 34.36
C LEU A 42 -15.14 -15.55 35.15
N PHE A 43 -16.44 -15.83 34.97
CA PHE A 43 -17.14 -16.88 35.75
C PHE A 43 -16.47 -18.26 35.69
N PHE A 44 -16.01 -18.72 34.51
CA PHE A 44 -15.35 -20.01 34.32
C PHE A 44 -13.86 -19.87 33.95
N ASN A 45 -13.03 -19.41 34.88
CA ASN A 45 -11.58 -19.22 34.65
C ASN A 45 -10.72 -20.23 35.39
N THR A 46 -10.37 -21.36 34.75
CA THR A 46 -9.61 -22.41 35.42
C THR A 46 -8.13 -22.06 35.57
N THR A 47 -7.36 -21.92 34.49
CA THR A 47 -5.89 -21.75 34.57
C THR A 47 -5.37 -20.44 34.01
N GLY A 48 -6.25 -19.58 33.47
CA GLY A 48 -5.88 -18.28 32.91
C GLY A 48 -5.45 -17.26 33.96
N ASN A 49 -4.17 -16.87 33.96
CA ASN A 49 -3.64 -15.85 34.87
C ASN A 49 -3.67 -14.46 34.24
N SER A 50 -3.64 -13.43 35.09
CA SER A 50 -3.41 -12.05 34.65
C SER A 50 -4.46 -11.50 33.67
N ASN A 51 -5.72 -11.89 33.82
CA ASN A 51 -6.82 -11.38 32.99
C ASN A 51 -7.53 -10.20 33.66
N THR A 52 -7.93 -9.22 32.86
CA THR A 52 -8.79 -8.10 33.26
C THR A 52 -10.11 -8.18 32.51
N ALA A 53 -11.22 -8.33 33.23
CA ALA A 53 -12.57 -8.36 32.69
C ALA A 53 -13.42 -7.26 33.33
N ASN A 54 -13.78 -6.24 32.55
CA ASN A 54 -14.61 -5.12 32.99
C ASN A 54 -15.86 -5.03 32.11
N GLY A 55 -16.96 -5.62 32.56
CA GLY A 55 -18.23 -5.70 31.84
C GLY A 55 -19.01 -6.96 32.18
N ALA A 56 -20.33 -6.92 32.04
CA ALA A 56 -21.17 -8.11 32.22
C ALA A 56 -20.76 -9.20 31.21
N PHE A 57 -20.56 -10.43 31.70
CA PHE A 57 -20.16 -11.60 30.92
C PHE A 57 -18.84 -11.44 30.13
N ALA A 58 -18.00 -10.46 30.48
CA ALA A 58 -16.67 -10.31 29.88
C ALA A 58 -15.79 -11.51 30.29
N LEU A 59 -15.13 -12.16 29.31
CA LEU A 59 -14.30 -13.35 29.51
C LEU A 59 -15.00 -14.53 30.24
N ILE A 60 -16.33 -14.65 30.18
CA ILE A 60 -17.09 -15.62 30.98
C ILE A 60 -16.61 -17.08 30.80
N PHE A 61 -16.21 -17.49 29.58
CA PHE A 61 -15.75 -18.86 29.28
C PHE A 61 -14.23 -18.99 29.09
N ASN A 62 -13.44 -18.07 29.64
CA ASN A 62 -11.98 -18.10 29.50
C ASN A 62 -11.31 -19.18 30.36
N LYS A 63 -11.33 -20.44 29.91
CA LYS A 63 -10.79 -21.57 30.69
C LYS A 63 -9.26 -21.51 30.90
N THR A 64 -8.50 -21.19 29.86
CA THR A 64 -7.02 -21.32 29.85
C THR A 64 -6.27 -20.07 29.41
N GLY A 65 -6.93 -19.11 28.76
CA GLY A 65 -6.28 -17.92 28.22
C GLY A 65 -5.69 -17.02 29.30
N SER A 66 -4.43 -16.59 29.13
CA SER A 66 -3.77 -15.66 30.05
C SER A 66 -3.51 -14.31 29.41
N ASN A 67 -3.32 -13.27 30.24
CA ASN A 67 -2.99 -11.91 29.80
C ASN A 67 -4.03 -11.28 28.85
N ASN A 68 -5.32 -11.57 29.03
CA ASN A 68 -6.38 -10.95 28.25
C ASN A 68 -6.96 -9.72 28.94
N THR A 69 -7.26 -8.68 28.16
CA THR A 69 -7.99 -7.48 28.63
C THR A 69 -9.31 -7.38 27.88
N ALA A 70 -10.43 -7.49 28.59
CA ALA A 70 -11.77 -7.40 28.06
C ALA A 70 -12.54 -6.27 28.76
N THR A 71 -12.85 -5.20 28.04
CA THR A 71 -13.65 -4.07 28.54
C THR A 71 -14.90 -3.90 27.68
N GLY A 72 -16.07 -4.16 28.23
CA GLY A 72 -17.37 -4.11 27.55
C GLY A 72 -18.21 -5.35 27.79
N SER A 73 -19.53 -5.22 27.65
CA SER A 73 -20.45 -6.35 27.78
C SER A 73 -20.14 -7.43 26.75
N GLN A 74 -19.94 -8.68 27.22
CA GLN A 74 -19.60 -9.86 26.42
C GLN A 74 -18.30 -9.74 25.61
N ALA A 75 -17.39 -8.82 25.94
CA ALA A 75 -16.07 -8.79 25.32
C ALA A 75 -15.31 -10.08 25.63
N LEU A 76 -14.72 -10.72 24.61
CA LEU A 76 -14.00 -12.00 24.71
C LEU A 76 -14.80 -13.15 25.37
N GLN A 77 -16.13 -13.16 25.22
CA GLN A 77 -17.03 -14.11 25.90
C GLN A 77 -16.57 -15.58 25.82
N SER A 78 -16.21 -16.05 24.63
CA SER A 78 -15.81 -17.44 24.36
C SER A 78 -14.32 -17.59 24.07
N ASN A 79 -13.48 -16.75 24.68
CA ASN A 79 -12.04 -16.74 24.45
C ASN A 79 -11.33 -17.97 25.05
N THR A 80 -10.43 -18.62 24.31
CA THR A 80 -9.46 -19.57 24.92
C THR A 80 -7.99 -19.23 24.66
N GLY A 81 -7.72 -18.26 23.78
CA GLY A 81 -6.38 -17.78 23.47
C GLY A 81 -5.82 -16.79 24.49
N SER A 82 -4.56 -16.41 24.32
CA SER A 82 -3.84 -15.52 25.25
C SER A 82 -3.45 -14.20 24.59
N ASN A 83 -3.14 -13.20 25.41
CA ASN A 83 -2.64 -11.90 24.98
C ASN A 83 -3.61 -11.13 24.05
N ASN A 84 -4.93 -11.27 24.27
CA ASN A 84 -5.93 -10.54 23.50
C ASN A 84 -6.40 -9.28 24.24
N THR A 85 -6.57 -8.18 23.50
CA THR A 85 -7.18 -6.95 24.00
C THR A 85 -8.48 -6.68 23.26
N ALA A 86 -9.60 -6.62 23.98
CA ALA A 86 -10.93 -6.34 23.45
C ALA A 86 -11.59 -5.21 24.23
N THR A 87 -11.82 -4.07 23.57
CA THR A 87 -12.52 -2.91 24.15
C THR A 87 -13.73 -2.57 23.29
N GLY A 88 -14.92 -2.79 23.83
CA GLY A 88 -16.19 -2.63 23.13
C GLY A 88 -17.14 -3.78 23.43
N SER A 89 -18.44 -3.52 23.44
CA SER A 89 -19.40 -4.61 23.58
C SER A 89 -19.27 -5.56 22.39
N LEU A 90 -19.36 -6.87 22.68
CA LEU A 90 -19.24 -7.92 21.69
C LEU A 90 -17.90 -7.96 20.90
N ALA A 91 -16.84 -7.29 21.36
CA ALA A 91 -15.52 -7.38 20.72
C ALA A 91 -14.90 -8.77 20.96
N LEU A 92 -14.41 -9.44 19.90
CA LEU A 92 -13.82 -10.78 19.93
C LEU A 92 -14.67 -11.87 20.62
N VAL A 93 -16.01 -11.78 20.57
CA VAL A 93 -16.92 -12.71 21.28
C VAL A 93 -16.63 -14.17 20.98
N HIS A 94 -16.38 -14.52 19.72
CA HIS A 94 -16.23 -15.91 19.28
C HIS A 94 -14.76 -16.35 19.13
N ASN A 95 -13.80 -15.70 19.79
CA ASN A 95 -12.38 -16.01 19.64
C ASN A 95 -11.95 -17.32 20.32
N THR A 96 -12.24 -18.47 19.69
CA THR A 96 -12.01 -19.77 20.34
C THR A 96 -10.55 -20.20 20.41
N THR A 97 -9.63 -19.67 19.60
CA THR A 97 -8.22 -20.12 19.57
C THR A 97 -7.19 -18.99 19.39
N GLY A 98 -7.61 -17.83 18.88
CA GLY A 98 -6.70 -16.76 18.46
C GLY A 98 -5.98 -16.11 19.62
N SER A 99 -4.69 -15.83 19.44
CA SER A 99 -3.86 -15.12 20.41
C SER A 99 -3.30 -13.84 19.79
N GLY A 100 -2.99 -12.85 20.64
CA GLY A 100 -2.38 -11.59 20.17
C GLY A 100 -3.32 -10.68 19.37
N ASN A 101 -4.64 -10.82 19.50
CA ASN A 101 -5.60 -9.98 18.79
C ASN A 101 -5.88 -8.66 19.52
N THR A 102 -6.06 -7.58 18.77
CA THR A 102 -6.51 -6.28 19.30
C THR A 102 -7.82 -5.87 18.64
N ALA A 103 -8.91 -5.84 19.39
CA ALA A 103 -10.23 -5.41 18.93
C ALA A 103 -10.71 -4.19 19.73
N MET A 104 -10.95 -3.08 19.03
CA MET A 104 -11.46 -1.85 19.63
C MET A 104 -12.68 -1.38 18.86
N GLY A 105 -13.85 -1.39 19.52
CA GLY A 105 -15.14 -1.03 18.93
C GLY A 105 -16.20 -2.10 19.13
N LEU A 106 -17.47 -1.70 19.04
CA LEU A 106 -18.61 -2.62 19.10
C LEU A 106 -18.49 -3.66 17.97
N ARG A 107 -18.49 -4.95 18.33
CA ARG A 107 -18.37 -6.11 17.41
C ARG A 107 -17.08 -6.12 16.56
N ALA A 108 -16.02 -5.46 17.01
CA ALA A 108 -14.71 -5.57 16.36
C ALA A 108 -14.19 -7.02 16.46
N LEU A 109 -13.72 -7.58 15.35
CA LEU A 109 -13.23 -8.96 15.19
C LEU A 109 -14.20 -10.03 15.72
N LEU A 110 -15.51 -9.77 15.66
CA LEU A 110 -16.56 -10.61 16.28
C LEU A 110 -16.37 -12.12 16.05
N ASN A 111 -16.03 -12.51 14.82
CA ASN A 111 -15.95 -13.90 14.36
C ASN A 111 -14.51 -14.43 14.24
N SER A 112 -13.51 -13.65 14.65
CA SER A 112 -12.11 -14.01 14.43
C SER A 112 -11.66 -15.10 15.40
N THR A 113 -11.09 -16.17 14.86
CA THR A 113 -10.42 -17.26 15.60
C THR A 113 -8.93 -17.38 15.26
N GLY A 114 -8.46 -16.60 14.27
CA GLY A 114 -7.06 -16.45 13.92
C GLY A 114 -6.30 -15.56 14.91
N SER A 115 -4.97 -15.50 14.75
CA SER A 115 -4.07 -14.78 15.66
C SER A 115 -3.53 -13.50 15.04
N ASN A 116 -3.03 -12.59 15.88
CA ASN A 116 -2.36 -11.35 15.48
C ASN A 116 -3.21 -10.46 14.55
N ASN A 117 -4.53 -10.45 14.74
CA ASN A 117 -5.44 -9.59 14.00
C ASN A 117 -5.71 -8.29 14.78
N ILE A 118 -5.80 -7.17 14.05
CA ILE A 118 -6.13 -5.84 14.59
C ILE A 118 -7.45 -5.39 13.94
N GLY A 119 -8.47 -5.10 14.76
CA GLY A 119 -9.74 -4.53 14.33
C GLY A 119 -10.05 -3.26 15.12
N LEU A 120 -10.02 -2.10 14.46
CA LEU A 120 -10.25 -0.80 15.09
C LEU A 120 -11.46 -0.11 14.45
N GLY A 121 -12.60 -0.12 15.13
CA GLY A 121 -13.85 0.53 14.72
C GLY A 121 -15.09 -0.36 14.92
N PHE A 122 -16.27 0.24 14.80
CA PHE A 122 -17.56 -0.50 14.80
C PHE A 122 -17.57 -1.55 13.68
N ASN A 123 -17.77 -2.82 13.99
CA ASN A 123 -17.72 -3.96 13.05
C ASN A 123 -16.40 -4.11 12.27
N ALA A 124 -15.28 -3.56 12.74
CA ALA A 124 -13.99 -3.74 12.07
C ALA A 124 -13.54 -5.22 12.12
N GLY A 125 -13.22 -5.78 10.96
CA GLY A 125 -12.85 -7.18 10.73
C GLY A 125 -13.96 -8.19 11.07
N ILE A 126 -15.24 -7.79 10.99
CA ILE A 126 -16.35 -8.67 11.41
C ILE A 126 -16.43 -10.01 10.66
N ASN A 127 -15.97 -10.07 9.41
CA ASN A 127 -15.98 -11.29 8.59
C ASN A 127 -14.63 -12.04 8.62
N LEU A 128 -13.64 -11.56 9.38
CA LEU A 128 -12.42 -12.32 9.62
C LEU A 128 -12.77 -13.55 10.45
N THR A 129 -12.38 -14.72 9.97
CA THR A 129 -12.58 -16.02 10.64
C THR A 129 -11.24 -16.59 11.09
N THR A 130 -10.69 -17.57 10.38
CA THR A 130 -9.49 -18.34 10.77
C THR A 130 -8.16 -17.67 10.40
N GLY A 131 -8.21 -16.66 9.56
CA GLY A 131 -7.03 -16.00 9.02
C GLY A 131 -6.30 -15.12 10.04
N SER A 132 -4.99 -14.96 9.88
CA SER A 132 -4.10 -14.33 10.86
C SER A 132 -3.31 -13.16 10.27
N GLY A 133 -2.85 -12.24 11.11
CA GLY A 133 -2.00 -11.12 10.69
C GLY A 133 -2.74 -10.04 9.89
N ASN A 134 -4.06 -9.91 10.04
CA ASN A 134 -4.85 -8.91 9.33
C ASN A 134 -5.04 -7.63 10.13
N VAL A 135 -5.15 -6.51 9.43
CA VAL A 135 -5.39 -5.19 10.02
C VAL A 135 -6.63 -4.59 9.36
N CYS A 136 -7.70 -4.36 10.12
CA CYS A 136 -8.93 -3.71 9.68
C CYS A 136 -9.15 -2.43 10.49
N ILE A 137 -9.00 -1.27 9.87
CA ILE A 137 -9.10 0.04 10.54
C ILE A 137 -10.25 0.84 9.91
N GLY A 138 -11.17 1.28 10.76
CA GLY A 138 -12.34 2.07 10.41
C GLY A 138 -13.65 1.30 10.58
N SER A 139 -14.74 2.06 10.77
CA SER A 139 -16.08 1.48 10.94
C SER A 139 -16.51 0.70 9.68
N SER A 140 -17.09 -0.48 9.89
CA SER A 140 -17.64 -1.38 8.88
C SER A 140 -16.63 -1.86 7.83
N VAL A 141 -15.35 -1.92 8.18
CA VAL A 141 -14.32 -2.58 7.36
C VAL A 141 -14.39 -4.08 7.65
N SER A 142 -15.05 -4.87 6.81
CA SER A 142 -15.44 -6.23 7.20
C SER A 142 -14.33 -7.29 7.18
N GLY A 143 -13.24 -7.12 6.42
CA GLY A 143 -12.31 -8.22 6.13
C GLY A 143 -12.96 -9.34 5.30
N VAL A 144 -12.19 -10.38 4.99
CA VAL A 144 -12.60 -11.57 4.20
C VAL A 144 -12.31 -12.83 5.01
N ALA A 145 -13.21 -13.81 4.94
CA ALA A 145 -13.05 -15.06 5.66
C ALA A 145 -11.77 -15.80 5.24
N GLY A 146 -11.01 -16.32 6.21
CA GLY A 146 -9.79 -17.09 6.00
C GLY A 146 -8.56 -16.34 5.48
N GLU A 147 -8.68 -15.05 5.15
CA GLU A 147 -7.56 -14.28 4.60
C GLU A 147 -6.46 -14.03 5.63
N SER A 148 -5.20 -13.94 5.22
CA SER A 148 -4.10 -13.62 6.13
C SER A 148 -3.24 -12.50 5.59
N ASN A 149 -2.49 -11.83 6.47
CA ASN A 149 -1.50 -10.81 6.13
C ASN A 149 -2.05 -9.66 5.26
N THR A 150 -3.32 -9.28 5.47
CA THR A 150 -3.98 -8.24 4.68
C THR A 150 -4.32 -7.03 5.53
N THR A 151 -4.02 -5.83 5.02
CA THR A 151 -4.39 -4.56 5.64
C THR A 151 -5.52 -3.89 4.87
N ARG A 152 -6.57 -3.49 5.58
CA ARG A 152 -7.69 -2.68 5.07
C ARG A 152 -7.87 -1.49 5.99
N ILE A 153 -7.84 -0.30 5.38
CA ILE A 153 -8.08 0.95 6.07
C ILE A 153 -9.24 1.62 5.35
N ARG A 154 -10.28 1.99 6.09
CA ARG A 154 -11.43 2.72 5.55
C ARG A 154 -10.94 3.97 4.84
N ASN A 155 -11.49 4.25 3.67
CA ASN A 155 -11.13 5.36 2.79
C ASN A 155 -9.74 5.27 2.11
N VAL A 156 -8.91 4.28 2.45
CA VAL A 156 -7.74 3.91 1.63
C VAL A 156 -8.22 2.84 0.66
N TYR A 157 -8.43 3.26 -0.59
CA TYR A 157 -9.14 2.50 -1.63
C TYR A 157 -8.67 1.04 -1.73
N SER A 158 -9.58 0.07 -1.56
CA SER A 158 -9.29 -1.36 -1.68
C SER A 158 -10.04 -1.98 -2.87
N SER A 159 -9.53 -1.79 -4.08
CA SER A 159 -9.99 -2.53 -5.26
C SER A 159 -8.85 -3.35 -5.84
N VAL A 160 -9.03 -4.67 -5.88
CA VAL A 160 -8.12 -5.62 -6.54
C VAL A 160 -8.11 -5.47 -8.06
N ALA A 161 -9.15 -4.86 -8.67
CA ALA A 161 -9.24 -4.68 -10.12
C ALA A 161 -8.55 -3.39 -10.61
N SER A 162 -8.19 -2.48 -9.70
CA SER A 162 -7.58 -1.19 -10.03
C SER A 162 -6.73 -0.73 -8.85
N ALA A 163 -5.58 -1.38 -8.65
CA ALA A 163 -4.60 -0.89 -7.69
C ALA A 163 -4.27 0.58 -8.04
N GLN A 164 -4.53 1.49 -7.11
CA GLN A 164 -4.14 2.89 -7.23
C GLN A 164 -2.96 3.12 -6.29
N VAL A 165 -1.93 3.81 -6.78
CA VAL A 165 -0.84 4.28 -5.91
C VAL A 165 -1.44 5.28 -4.91
N VAL A 166 -1.20 5.05 -3.63
CA VAL A 166 -1.58 5.95 -2.55
C VAL A 166 -0.41 6.89 -2.24
N TYR A 167 -0.72 8.15 -1.98
CA TYR A 167 0.27 9.19 -1.65
C TYR A 167 -0.10 9.85 -0.32
N VAL A 168 0.90 10.40 0.35
CA VAL A 168 0.71 11.35 1.45
C VAL A 168 0.75 12.75 0.84
N ASN A 169 -0.31 13.54 1.02
CA ASN A 169 -0.34 14.91 0.55
C ASN A 169 0.27 15.88 1.58
N SER A 170 0.36 17.17 1.25
CA SER A 170 0.93 18.21 2.12
C SER A 170 0.13 18.48 3.42
N ASP A 171 -1.04 17.86 3.59
CA ASP A 171 -1.83 17.92 4.82
C ASP A 171 -1.68 16.63 5.66
N ASP A 172 -0.66 15.80 5.39
CA ASP A 172 -0.42 14.48 5.99
C ASP A 172 -1.56 13.47 5.78
N LYS A 173 -2.38 13.64 4.72
CA LYS A 173 -3.48 12.73 4.40
C LYS A 173 -3.05 11.69 3.37
N ILE A 174 -3.41 10.43 3.64
CA ILE A 174 -3.30 9.33 2.68
C ILE A 174 -4.45 9.43 1.68
N GLY A 175 -4.14 9.44 0.38
CA GLY A 175 -5.15 9.53 -0.67
C GLY A 175 -4.65 9.07 -2.04
N THR A 176 -5.43 9.35 -3.07
CA THR A 176 -5.10 9.02 -4.46
C THR A 176 -5.04 10.29 -5.31
N LEU A 177 -4.24 10.27 -6.38
CA LEU A 177 -4.12 11.41 -7.28
C LEU A 177 -5.36 11.55 -8.18
N ALA A 178 -6.02 12.70 -8.09
CA ALA A 178 -7.15 13.03 -8.94
C ALA A 178 -6.67 13.65 -10.27
N SER A 179 -7.07 13.08 -11.41
CA SER A 179 -6.64 13.56 -12.75
C SER A 179 -7.80 13.95 -13.70
N SER A 180 -9.04 13.88 -13.23
CA SER A 180 -10.21 14.30 -14.02
C SER A 180 -10.20 15.81 -14.30
N ARG A 181 -10.73 16.21 -15.46
CA ARG A 181 -10.87 17.62 -15.87
C ARG A 181 -11.55 18.49 -14.82
N ARG A 182 -12.49 17.96 -14.04
CA ARG A 182 -13.21 18.69 -12.98
C ARG A 182 -12.32 19.19 -11.85
N PHE A 183 -11.10 18.66 -11.72
CA PHE A 183 -10.13 19.03 -10.69
C PHE A 183 -8.99 19.90 -11.22
N LYS A 184 -9.07 20.35 -12.49
CA LYS A 184 -8.00 21.07 -13.17
C LYS A 184 -8.53 22.38 -13.71
N ASP A 185 -7.79 23.45 -13.48
CA ASP A 185 -7.96 24.74 -14.13
C ASP A 185 -6.78 25.01 -15.09
N GLU A 186 -6.92 26.00 -15.97
CA GLU A 186 -5.87 26.46 -16.88
C GLU A 186 -5.17 25.39 -17.74
N ILE A 187 -5.95 24.42 -18.24
CA ILE A 187 -5.42 23.28 -19.01
C ILE A 187 -4.85 23.76 -20.36
N LYS A 188 -3.52 23.76 -20.49
CA LYS A 188 -2.76 24.19 -21.67
C LYS A 188 -1.73 23.10 -22.08
N PRO A 189 -1.31 23.03 -23.37
CA PRO A 189 -0.22 22.13 -23.78
C PRO A 189 1.10 22.46 -23.07
N MET A 190 1.88 21.43 -22.70
CA MET A 190 3.16 21.61 -21.97
C MET A 190 4.24 22.36 -22.77
N ASN A 191 4.20 22.30 -24.11
CA ASN A 191 5.14 22.99 -25.01
C ASN A 191 6.60 22.88 -24.51
N LYS A 192 7.32 23.99 -24.35
CA LYS A 192 8.73 24.00 -23.94
C LYS A 192 8.96 23.68 -22.46
N ALA A 193 7.93 23.67 -21.61
CA ALA A 193 8.12 23.43 -20.17
C ALA A 193 8.71 22.04 -19.89
N SER A 194 8.38 21.03 -20.69
CA SER A 194 8.92 19.69 -20.56
C SER A 194 10.37 19.53 -21.03
N GLN A 195 10.94 20.49 -21.78
CA GLN A 195 12.32 20.38 -22.30
C GLN A 195 13.37 20.39 -21.19
N THR A 196 13.04 20.93 -20.02
CA THR A 196 13.96 20.97 -18.88
C THR A 196 14.41 19.57 -18.45
N ILE A 197 13.60 18.54 -18.70
CA ILE A 197 13.93 17.17 -18.30
C ILE A 197 15.11 16.60 -19.10
N LEU A 198 15.41 17.17 -20.28
CA LEU A 198 16.51 16.73 -21.14
C LEU A 198 17.87 17.06 -20.53
N ALA A 199 17.92 17.98 -19.56
CA ALA A 199 19.13 18.30 -18.81
C ALA A 199 19.32 17.42 -17.54
N LEU A 200 18.33 16.59 -17.20
CA LEU A 200 18.44 15.67 -16.06
C LEU A 200 19.43 14.54 -16.36
N LYS A 201 20.11 14.08 -15.31
CA LYS A 201 21.15 13.04 -15.40
C LYS A 201 20.71 11.81 -14.62
N PRO A 202 20.19 10.76 -15.28
CA PRO A 202 19.89 9.49 -14.63
C PRO A 202 21.15 8.88 -14.01
N VAL A 203 21.00 8.31 -12.82
CA VAL A 203 22.07 7.65 -12.08
C VAL A 203 21.68 6.24 -11.67
N THR A 204 22.69 5.41 -11.45
CA THR A 204 22.55 4.17 -10.70
C THR A 204 23.08 4.39 -9.28
N PHE A 205 22.40 3.85 -8.29
CA PHE A 205 22.80 4.02 -6.89
C PHE A 205 22.41 2.80 -6.06
N ARG A 206 22.93 2.75 -4.84
CA ARG A 206 22.47 1.86 -3.77
C ARG A 206 22.21 2.73 -2.56
N TYR A 207 21.12 2.50 -1.85
CA TYR A 207 20.91 3.17 -0.57
C TYR A 207 22.04 2.82 0.41
N LYS A 208 22.25 3.71 1.39
CA LYS A 208 23.24 3.46 2.44
C LYS A 208 22.80 2.25 3.29
N PRO A 209 23.73 1.48 3.88
CA PRO A 209 23.39 0.25 4.62
C PRO A 209 22.36 0.43 5.73
N GLU A 210 22.30 1.61 6.35
CA GLU A 210 21.33 1.96 7.39
C GLU A 210 19.88 2.08 6.88
N PHE A 211 19.67 2.31 5.58
CA PHE A 211 18.35 2.41 4.95
C PHE A 211 17.99 1.16 4.13
N ASP A 212 18.99 0.48 3.56
CA ASP A 212 18.83 -0.77 2.83
C ASP A 212 19.99 -1.72 3.14
N PRO A 213 19.82 -2.61 4.13
CA PRO A 213 20.83 -3.64 4.42
C PRO A 213 21.09 -4.58 3.24
N GLY A 214 20.12 -4.76 2.33
CA GLY A 214 20.22 -5.61 1.15
C GLY A 214 21.06 -5.00 0.01
N ARG A 215 21.34 -3.70 0.09
CA ARG A 215 22.17 -2.94 -0.87
C ARG A 215 21.72 -3.16 -2.32
N THR A 216 20.43 -3.22 -2.60
CA THR A 216 19.92 -3.50 -3.95
C THR A 216 20.29 -2.36 -4.93
N PRO A 217 20.81 -2.66 -6.14
CA PRO A 217 21.02 -1.65 -7.16
C PRO A 217 19.71 -1.00 -7.61
N MET A 218 19.67 0.33 -7.59
CA MET A 218 18.53 1.15 -7.98
C MET A 218 18.91 2.11 -9.10
N PHE A 219 17.89 2.60 -9.79
CA PHE A 219 17.98 3.58 -10.87
C PHE A 219 17.13 4.79 -10.50
N GLY A 220 17.60 6.00 -10.77
CA GLY A 220 16.83 7.20 -10.47
C GLY A 220 17.57 8.49 -10.77
N LEU A 221 17.21 9.53 -10.02
CA LEU A 221 17.75 10.88 -10.09
C LEU A 221 18.17 11.33 -8.68
N VAL A 222 19.19 12.18 -8.61
CA VAL A 222 19.58 12.86 -7.37
C VAL A 222 18.73 14.12 -7.21
N ALA A 223 17.94 14.22 -6.15
CA ALA A 223 16.93 15.26 -6.01
C ALA A 223 17.54 16.68 -6.02
N GLU A 224 18.70 16.87 -5.40
CA GLU A 224 19.43 18.14 -5.39
C GLU A 224 20.00 18.53 -6.77
N GLU A 225 20.28 17.55 -7.63
CA GLU A 225 20.66 17.82 -9.02
C GLU A 225 19.44 18.19 -9.86
N VAL A 226 18.29 17.55 -9.61
CA VAL A 226 17.00 17.89 -10.24
C VAL A 226 16.59 19.31 -9.86
N GLU A 227 16.72 19.70 -8.58
CA GLU A 227 16.37 21.03 -8.10
C GLU A 227 17.10 22.14 -8.87
N LYS A 228 18.40 21.95 -9.16
CA LYS A 228 19.21 22.91 -9.94
C LYS A 228 18.72 23.08 -11.38
N VAL A 229 18.10 22.04 -11.94
CA VAL A 229 17.53 22.07 -13.30
C VAL A 229 16.12 22.64 -13.29
N ASN A 230 15.26 22.14 -12.39
CA ASN A 230 13.93 22.66 -12.17
C ASN A 230 13.48 22.40 -10.71
N PRO A 231 13.33 23.45 -9.88
CA PRO A 231 12.93 23.31 -8.48
C PRO A 231 11.47 22.83 -8.30
N ASP A 232 10.61 22.93 -9.31
CA ASP A 232 9.21 22.45 -9.24
C ASP A 232 9.09 20.93 -9.33
N LEU A 233 10.19 20.24 -9.65
CA LEU A 233 10.26 18.78 -9.81
C LEU A 233 10.76 18.05 -8.56
N VAL A 234 10.89 18.74 -7.42
CA VAL A 234 11.29 18.12 -6.15
C VAL A 234 10.27 18.36 -5.06
N THR A 235 10.27 17.49 -4.05
CA THR A 235 9.57 17.70 -2.78
C THR A 235 10.58 18.06 -1.70
N ARG A 236 10.10 18.79 -0.70
CA ARG A 236 10.91 19.23 0.45
C ARG A 236 10.29 18.71 1.74
N ASN A 237 11.14 18.46 2.73
CA ASN A 237 10.70 18.13 4.09
C ASN A 237 10.22 19.39 4.84
N ASP A 238 9.78 19.21 6.09
CA ASP A 238 9.28 20.29 6.95
C ASP A 238 10.31 21.40 7.25
N LYS A 239 11.59 21.13 7.01
CA LYS A 239 12.69 22.11 7.16
C LYS A 239 13.02 22.85 5.87
N GLY A 240 12.33 22.54 4.77
CA GLY A 240 12.57 23.10 3.43
C GLY A 240 13.74 22.44 2.67
N GLU A 241 14.31 21.36 3.20
CA GLU A 241 15.38 20.62 2.56
C GLU A 241 14.81 19.72 1.46
N VAL A 242 15.49 19.63 0.32
CA VAL A 242 15.09 18.74 -0.78
C VAL A 242 15.16 17.29 -0.31
N GLU A 243 14.10 16.52 -0.56
CA GLU A 243 13.98 15.14 -0.06
C GLU A 243 13.72 14.11 -1.17
N SER A 244 12.91 14.45 -2.16
CA SER A 244 12.55 13.51 -3.21
C SER A 244 12.26 14.20 -4.54
N VAL A 245 12.21 13.41 -5.60
CA VAL A 245 11.85 13.86 -6.95
C VAL A 245 10.37 13.57 -7.19
N ARG A 246 9.67 14.52 -7.81
CA ARG A 246 8.31 14.34 -8.33
C ARG A 246 8.32 13.50 -9.61
N TYR A 247 8.57 12.21 -9.46
CA TYR A 247 8.65 11.27 -10.59
C TYR A 247 7.36 11.20 -11.41
N ASP A 248 6.20 11.49 -10.80
CA ASP A 248 4.91 11.63 -11.50
C ASP A 248 4.95 12.76 -12.55
N ALA A 249 5.50 13.92 -12.19
CA ALA A 249 5.65 15.06 -13.07
C ALA A 249 6.69 14.78 -14.16
N VAL A 250 7.84 14.20 -13.79
CA VAL A 250 8.90 13.82 -14.74
C VAL A 250 8.36 12.86 -15.80
N ASN A 251 7.59 11.85 -15.42
CA ASN A 251 7.00 10.88 -16.35
C ASN A 251 6.03 11.54 -17.33
N ALA A 252 5.18 12.47 -16.86
CA ALA A 252 4.26 13.20 -17.72
C ALA A 252 4.99 14.12 -18.72
N MET A 253 6.08 14.76 -18.28
CA MET A 253 6.93 15.58 -19.14
C MET A 253 7.69 14.74 -20.16
N LEU A 254 8.19 13.56 -19.76
CA LEU A 254 8.87 12.59 -20.63
C LEU A 254 7.94 12.13 -21.75
N LEU A 255 6.67 11.86 -21.44
CA LEU A 255 5.68 11.53 -22.47
C LEU A 255 5.55 12.66 -23.50
N ASN A 256 5.53 13.93 -23.07
CA ASN A 256 5.43 15.05 -24.00
C ASN A 256 6.66 15.18 -24.91
N GLU A 257 7.88 15.03 -24.38
CA GLU A 257 9.10 15.06 -25.21
C GLU A 257 9.17 13.84 -26.14
N PHE A 258 8.83 12.65 -25.66
CA PHE A 258 8.75 11.45 -26.50
C PHE A 258 7.79 11.64 -27.69
N LEU A 259 6.61 12.21 -27.46
CA LEU A 259 5.64 12.50 -28.52
C LEU A 259 6.10 13.58 -29.50
N LYS A 260 6.99 14.49 -29.10
CA LYS A 260 7.61 15.46 -30.03
C LYS A 260 8.66 14.77 -30.90
N GLU A 261 9.57 14.04 -30.28
CA GLU A 261 10.62 13.29 -30.98
C GLU A 261 10.00 12.28 -31.96
N HIS A 262 8.97 11.56 -31.55
CA HIS A 262 8.27 10.61 -32.43
C HIS A 262 7.70 11.30 -33.69
N ARG A 263 7.10 12.48 -33.55
CA ARG A 263 6.58 13.25 -34.69
C ARG A 263 7.71 13.76 -35.59
N GLN A 264 8.80 14.22 -35.01
CA GLN A 264 9.97 14.67 -35.77
C GLN A 264 10.58 13.51 -36.58
N VAL A 265 10.69 12.32 -35.98
CA VAL A 265 11.16 11.10 -36.67
C VAL A 265 10.24 10.73 -37.83
N GLN A 266 8.92 10.81 -37.66
CA GLN A 266 7.97 10.55 -38.76
C GLN A 266 8.13 11.54 -39.93
N GLU A 267 8.33 12.83 -39.63
CA GLU A 267 8.53 13.84 -40.66
C GLU A 267 9.87 13.64 -41.38
N GLN A 268 10.94 13.34 -40.65
CA GLN A 268 12.24 12.99 -41.23
C GLN A 268 12.16 11.76 -42.13
N GLN A 269 11.40 10.74 -41.73
CA GLN A 269 11.18 9.53 -42.55
C GLN A 269 10.51 9.86 -43.88
N LYS A 270 9.49 10.73 -43.87
CA LYS A 270 8.82 11.21 -45.09
C LYS A 270 9.76 12.01 -45.99
N GLN A 271 10.63 12.84 -45.40
CA GLN A 271 11.65 13.57 -46.15
C GLN A 271 12.66 12.63 -46.81
N ILE A 272 13.10 11.59 -46.08
CA ILE A 272 13.99 10.54 -46.62
C ILE A 272 13.34 9.81 -47.79
N GLU A 273 12.05 9.47 -47.71
CA GLU A 273 11.32 8.84 -48.81
C GLU A 273 11.25 9.74 -50.05
N ASN A 274 10.94 11.02 -49.87
CA ASN A 274 10.92 12.00 -50.96
C ASN A 274 12.31 12.18 -51.60
N LEU A 275 13.36 12.30 -50.79
CA LEU A 275 14.73 12.40 -51.28
C LEU A 275 15.14 11.13 -52.03
N THR A 276 14.76 9.95 -51.52
CA THR A 276 15.03 8.66 -52.18
C THR A 276 14.34 8.59 -53.55
N ALA A 277 13.09 9.06 -53.66
CA ALA A 277 12.38 9.13 -54.92
C ALA A 277 13.05 10.10 -55.91
N LEU A 278 13.47 11.28 -55.45
CA LEU A 278 14.18 12.26 -56.26
C LEU A 278 15.53 11.74 -56.76
N VAL A 279 16.30 11.05 -55.92
CA VAL A 279 17.57 10.42 -56.30
C VAL A 279 17.35 9.36 -57.38
N LYS A 280 16.30 8.53 -57.27
CA LYS A 280 15.94 7.55 -58.31
C LYS A 280 15.58 8.23 -59.63
N GLU A 281 14.82 9.32 -59.59
CA GLU A 281 14.46 10.07 -60.79
C GLU A 281 15.70 10.70 -61.45
N GLN A 282 16.60 11.28 -60.66
CA GLN A 282 17.85 11.85 -61.16
C GLN A 282 18.76 10.79 -61.77
N ALA A 283 18.91 9.62 -61.12
CA ALA A 283 19.68 8.51 -61.68
C ALA A 283 19.13 8.05 -63.05
N ALA A 284 17.81 7.96 -63.19
CA ALA A 284 17.18 7.63 -64.47
C ALA A 284 17.40 8.71 -65.54
N LYS A 285 17.41 10.00 -65.17
CA LYS A 285 17.74 11.10 -66.10
C LYS A 285 19.20 11.05 -66.54
N ILE A 286 20.13 10.81 -65.61
CA ILE A 286 21.57 10.68 -65.91
C ILE A 286 21.80 9.52 -66.86
N GLN A 287 21.18 8.36 -66.62
CA GLN A 287 21.29 7.20 -67.52
C GLN A 287 20.83 7.56 -68.94
N LYS A 288 19.66 8.20 -69.10
CA LYS A 288 19.16 8.63 -70.41
C LYS A 288 20.12 9.59 -71.13
N VAL A 289 20.77 10.49 -70.39
CA VAL A 289 21.78 11.40 -70.96
C VAL A 289 23.02 10.62 -71.38
N SER A 290 23.49 9.68 -70.54
CA SER A 290 24.62 8.81 -70.85
C SER A 290 24.37 7.99 -72.12
N ASP A 291 23.19 7.36 -72.24
CA ASP A 291 22.80 6.57 -73.41
C ASP A 291 22.81 7.43 -74.69
N LYS A 292 22.31 8.67 -74.60
CA LYS A 292 22.34 9.62 -75.72
C LYS A 292 23.77 10.00 -76.14
N VAL A 293 24.65 10.20 -75.17
CA VAL A 293 26.06 10.53 -75.42
C VAL A 293 26.79 9.35 -76.07
N GLU A 294 26.54 8.12 -75.62
CA GLU A 294 27.11 6.93 -76.26
C GLU A 294 26.63 6.76 -77.71
N MET A 295 25.34 6.98 -77.99
CA MET A 295 24.79 6.93 -79.36
C MET A 295 25.33 8.03 -80.28
N SER A 296 25.90 9.11 -79.73
CA SER A 296 26.47 10.22 -80.51
C SER A 296 28.00 10.17 -80.61
N ARG A 297 28.64 9.10 -80.12
CA ARG A 297 30.07 8.85 -80.39
C ARG A 297 30.26 8.39 -81.85
N PRO A 298 31.14 9.05 -82.63
CA PRO A 298 31.44 8.61 -83.98
C PRO A 298 32.08 7.22 -83.96
N ALA A 299 31.70 6.36 -84.92
CA ALA A 299 32.29 5.03 -85.08
C ALA A 299 33.82 5.14 -85.24
N PRO A 300 34.62 4.22 -84.66
CA PRO A 300 36.07 4.25 -84.81
C PRO A 300 36.38 4.21 -86.31
N GLN A 301 37.04 5.25 -86.82
CA GLN A 301 37.57 5.26 -88.18
C GLN A 301 38.65 4.18 -88.25
N MET A 302 38.32 3.04 -88.86
CA MET A 302 39.35 2.17 -89.40
C MET A 302 39.99 2.92 -90.56
N VAL A 303 41.27 3.26 -90.39
CA VAL A 303 42.08 3.72 -91.51
C VAL A 303 42.39 2.48 -92.32
N ASP A 304 41.62 2.23 -93.38
CA ASP A 304 42.03 1.31 -94.44
C ASP A 304 43.25 1.92 -95.12
N ASN A 305 44.42 1.35 -94.84
CA ASN A 305 45.64 1.68 -95.55
C ASN A 305 45.84 0.64 -96.65
N ASP A 306 45.18 0.85 -97.79
CA ASP A 306 45.50 0.14 -99.03
C ASP A 306 46.81 0.69 -99.60
N GLN A 307 47.91 -0.02 -99.31
CA GLN A 307 49.11 -0.31 -100.14
C GLN A 307 50.35 -0.59 -99.29
#